data_AF-A0AAD5GBY8-F1
#
_entry.id   AF-A0AAD5GBY8-F1
#
_cell.length_a   1.000
_cell.length_b   1.000
_cell.length_c   1.000
_cell.angle_alpha   90.00
_cell.angle_beta   90.00
_cell.angle_gamma   90.00
#
_symmetry.space_group_name_H-M   'P 1'
#
loop_
_entity.id
_entity.type
_entity.pdbx_description
1 polymer ?
#
loop_
_entity_poly.entity_id
_entity_poly.type
_entity_poly.pdbx_seq_one_letter_code
_entity_poly.pdbx_strand_id
1 'polypeptide(L)'
;MTWSFGRALGASSYHTWKKIPSKTGYDIRVASRMNLNDPGEPLGAILCAVSSIWLPVSHTVLFDFLRDDNQRNEWDIMSNGGPVQSIANLAKGQDGVNTVSIHTMKSKDSMWMVQDSCTNAYESMVVCARVAVTTMQSILAGCDSSSVSLLPSGFSILPDGIESRPSVITSKADKQSWENGSLLTVGFQILTSDTPTSELSMESMESVNTLISSTLQNIKRGLQCEDQ
;
A
#
# COMPACT_ATOMS: atom_id res chain seq x y z
N MET A 1 -0.60 9.07 7.88
CA MET A 1 -0.72 8.83 6.43
C MET A 1 -1.91 7.94 6.09
N THR A 2 -2.22 6.94 6.92
CA THR A 2 -3.37 6.02 6.77
C THR A 2 -4.72 6.72 6.54
N TRP A 3 -5.02 7.81 7.26
CA TRP A 3 -6.24 8.59 7.04
C TRP A 3 -6.35 9.19 5.62
N SER A 4 -5.27 9.80 5.11
CA SER A 4 -5.24 10.37 3.76
C SER A 4 -5.38 9.27 2.69
N PHE A 5 -4.71 8.13 2.89
CA PHE A 5 -4.85 6.95 2.04
C PHE A 5 -6.32 6.47 1.98
N GLY A 6 -6.96 6.25 3.14
CA GLY A 6 -8.37 5.84 3.19
C GLY A 6 -9.32 6.87 2.55
N ARG A 7 -9.08 8.17 2.77
CA ARG A 7 -9.87 9.24 2.13
C ARG A 7 -9.74 9.24 0.61
N ALA A 8 -8.53 9.03 0.09
CA ALA A 8 -8.25 9.05 -1.34
C ALA A 8 -8.80 7.82 -2.09
N LEU A 9 -8.82 6.66 -1.42
CA LEU A 9 -9.28 5.41 -2.02
C LEU A 9 -10.75 5.11 -1.74
N GLY A 10 -11.35 5.81 -0.78
CA GLY A 10 -12.77 5.71 -0.47
C GLY A 10 -13.64 6.09 -1.67
N ALA A 11 -14.60 5.24 -2.00
CA ALA A 11 -15.63 5.59 -2.97
C ALA A 11 -16.57 6.65 -2.34
N SER A 12 -16.90 7.69 -3.12
CA SER A 12 -17.94 8.65 -2.79
C SER A 12 -18.69 9.02 -4.07
N SER A 13 -19.87 9.61 -3.96
CA SER A 13 -20.61 10.14 -5.11
C SER A 13 -19.83 11.19 -5.91
N TYR A 14 -18.79 11.79 -5.32
CA TYR A 14 -17.89 12.76 -5.96
C TYR A 14 -16.71 12.12 -6.70
N HIS A 15 -16.32 10.88 -6.35
CA HIS A 15 -15.18 10.18 -6.94
C HIS A 15 -15.65 9.06 -7.87
N THR A 16 -15.77 9.36 -9.17
CA THR A 16 -16.19 8.39 -10.18
C THR A 16 -15.04 7.45 -10.54
N TRP A 17 -15.04 6.26 -9.94
CA TRP A 17 -14.11 5.18 -10.25
C TRP A 17 -14.47 4.52 -11.58
N LYS A 18 -13.52 4.48 -12.51
CA LYS A 18 -13.64 3.80 -13.81
C LYS A 18 -12.87 2.49 -13.78
N LYS A 19 -13.51 1.40 -14.18
CA LYS A 19 -12.82 0.12 -14.42
C LYS A 19 -11.97 0.22 -15.68
N ILE A 20 -10.74 -0.26 -15.61
CA ILE A 20 -9.86 -0.38 -16.79
C ILE A 20 -9.68 -1.85 -17.18
N PRO A 21 -9.48 -2.16 -18.48
CA PRO A 21 -9.19 -3.52 -18.91
C PRO A 21 -7.85 -3.99 -18.32
N SER A 22 -7.82 -5.17 -17.70
CA SER A 22 -6.59 -5.79 -17.19
C SER A 22 -6.34 -7.13 -17.87
N LYS A 23 -5.09 -7.35 -18.32
CA LYS A 23 -4.66 -8.62 -18.93
C LYS A 23 -4.58 -9.77 -17.91
N THR A 24 -4.47 -9.44 -16.62
CA THR A 24 -4.34 -10.40 -15.52
C THR A 24 -5.68 -10.83 -14.92
N GLY A 25 -6.79 -10.23 -15.37
CA GLY A 25 -8.13 -10.51 -14.84
C GLY A 25 -8.47 -9.77 -13.53
N TYR A 26 -7.54 -9.02 -12.93
CA TYR A 26 -7.80 -8.22 -11.74
C TYR A 26 -8.82 -7.10 -12.01
N ASP A 27 -9.72 -6.86 -11.05
CA ASP A 27 -10.63 -5.70 -11.08
C ASP A 27 -9.85 -4.45 -10.68
N ILE A 28 -9.26 -3.77 -11.66
CA ILE A 28 -8.52 -2.53 -11.46
C ILE A 28 -9.44 -1.35 -11.76
N ARG A 29 -9.55 -0.44 -10.79
CA ARG A 29 -10.33 0.79 -10.90
C ARG A 29 -9.42 2.00 -10.73
N VAL A 30 -9.67 3.03 -11.52
CA VAL A 30 -8.92 4.28 -11.49
C VAL A 30 -9.85 5.48 -11.33
N ALA A 31 -9.37 6.50 -10.66
CA ALA A 31 -10.00 7.81 -10.54
C ALA A 31 -8.93 8.89 -10.68
N SER A 32 -9.30 10.05 -11.22
CA SER A 32 -8.43 11.23 -11.23
C SER A 32 -9.03 12.28 -10.30
N ARG A 33 -8.15 12.98 -9.57
CA ARG A 33 -8.51 14.15 -8.77
C ARG A 33 -7.47 15.24 -8.93
N MET A 34 -7.89 16.47 -8.73
CA MET A 34 -6.99 17.63 -8.76
C MET A 34 -6.77 18.11 -7.33
N ASN A 35 -5.50 18.28 -6.95
CA ASN A 35 -5.17 19.05 -5.77
C ASN A 35 -4.85 20.50 -6.18
N LEU A 36 -5.58 21.45 -5.59
CA LEU A 36 -5.42 22.88 -5.86
C LEU A 36 -4.90 23.66 -4.64
N ASN A 37 -5.08 23.14 -3.43
CA ASN A 37 -4.83 23.90 -2.20
C ASN A 37 -4.60 23.04 -0.94
N ASP A 38 -4.53 21.71 -1.03
CA ASP A 38 -4.19 20.85 0.12
C ASP A 38 -2.65 20.86 0.28
N PRO A 39 -2.09 21.45 1.35
CA PRO A 39 -0.65 21.54 1.55
C PRO A 39 0.00 20.18 1.82
N GLY A 40 -0.78 19.18 2.26
CA GLY A 40 -0.29 17.83 2.56
C GLY A 40 -0.08 16.98 1.31
N GLU A 41 -0.42 17.48 0.13
CA GLU A 41 -0.37 16.76 -1.14
C GLU A 41 0.30 17.64 -2.21
N PRO A 42 0.94 17.04 -3.23
CA PRO A 42 1.53 17.83 -4.31
C PRO A 42 0.43 18.53 -5.11
N LEU A 43 0.72 19.74 -5.60
CA LEU A 43 -0.18 20.48 -6.49
C LEU A 43 -0.27 19.75 -7.85
N GLY A 44 -1.48 19.61 -8.38
CA GLY A 44 -1.70 19.10 -9.73
C GLY A 44 -2.64 17.90 -9.82
N ALA A 45 -2.52 17.15 -10.91
CA ALA A 45 -3.37 16.01 -11.23
C ALA A 45 -2.85 14.72 -10.58
N ILE A 46 -3.69 14.09 -9.77
CA ILE A 46 -3.38 12.86 -9.03
C ILE A 46 -4.26 11.72 -9.55
N LEU A 47 -3.61 10.70 -10.08
CA LEU A 47 -4.22 9.43 -10.47
C LEU A 47 -4.25 8.50 -9.25
N CYS A 48 -5.45 8.07 -8.87
CA CYS A 48 -5.69 7.07 -7.85
C CYS A 48 -6.07 5.76 -8.53
N ALA A 49 -5.50 4.65 -8.05
CA ALA A 49 -5.78 3.35 -8.62
C ALA A 49 -5.89 2.30 -7.52
N VAL A 50 -6.86 1.41 -7.64
CA VAL A 50 -7.15 0.39 -6.63
C VAL A 50 -7.49 -0.94 -7.26
N SER A 51 -7.19 -2.01 -6.53
CA SER A 51 -7.72 -3.34 -6.79
C SER A 51 -7.82 -4.12 -5.49
N SER A 52 -8.84 -4.98 -5.39
CA SER A 52 -9.07 -5.83 -4.23
C SER A 52 -9.08 -7.30 -4.64
N ILE A 53 -8.38 -8.13 -3.89
CA ILE A 53 -8.37 -9.59 -4.06
C ILE A 53 -8.56 -10.28 -2.72
N TRP A 54 -9.25 -11.41 -2.72
CA TRP A 54 -9.25 -12.30 -1.57
C TRP A 54 -8.05 -13.24 -1.65
N LEU A 55 -7.39 -13.48 -0.51
CA LEU A 55 -6.25 -14.38 -0.37
C LEU A 55 -6.55 -15.41 0.73
N PRO A 56 -6.16 -16.69 0.55
CA PRO A 56 -6.31 -17.74 1.55
C PRO A 56 -5.25 -17.66 2.66
N VAL A 57 -4.97 -16.44 3.12
CA VAL A 57 -3.96 -16.12 4.13
C VAL A 57 -4.60 -15.25 5.20
N SER A 58 -4.34 -15.55 6.47
CA SER A 58 -4.87 -14.75 7.57
C SER A 58 -4.38 -13.30 7.49
N HIS A 59 -5.21 -12.35 7.94
CA HIS A 59 -4.87 -10.93 7.92
C HIS A 59 -3.55 -10.61 8.66
N THR A 60 -3.24 -11.34 9.74
CA THR A 60 -1.99 -11.16 10.51
C THR A 60 -0.75 -11.54 9.71
N VAL A 61 -0.76 -12.71 9.06
CA VAL A 61 0.35 -13.20 8.24
C VAL A 61 0.57 -12.26 7.04
N LEU A 62 -0.52 -11.83 6.40
CA LEU A 62 -0.43 -10.89 5.28
C LEU A 62 0.10 -9.51 5.72
N PHE A 63 -0.33 -9.02 6.88
CA PHE A 63 0.16 -7.76 7.46
C PHE A 63 1.67 -7.84 7.77
N ASP A 64 2.12 -8.94 8.37
CA ASP A 64 3.53 -9.17 8.68
C ASP A 64 4.39 -9.29 7.42
N PHE A 65 3.93 -10.03 6.40
CA PHE A 65 4.57 -10.12 5.09
C PHE A 65 4.77 -8.74 4.43
N LEU A 66 3.72 -7.91 4.43
CA LEU A 66 3.75 -6.61 3.74
C LEU A 66 4.60 -5.55 4.46
N ARG A 67 4.83 -5.68 5.76
CA ARG A 67 5.64 -4.71 6.53
C ARG A 67 7.09 -5.15 6.73
N ASP A 68 7.45 -6.40 6.43
CA ASP A 68 8.80 -6.93 6.60
C ASP A 68 9.76 -6.38 5.53
N ASP A 69 10.77 -5.64 5.97
CA ASP A 69 11.83 -5.06 5.14
C ASP A 69 12.57 -6.13 4.32
N ASN A 70 12.73 -7.35 4.85
CA ASN A 70 13.47 -8.42 4.19
C ASN A 70 12.67 -9.02 3.02
N GLN A 71 11.35 -9.03 3.13
CA GLN A 71 10.43 -9.56 2.12
C GLN A 71 9.95 -8.48 1.14
N ARG A 72 10.30 -7.21 1.41
CA ARG A 72 9.89 -6.06 0.59
C ARG A 72 10.23 -6.21 -0.88
N ASN A 73 11.41 -6.75 -1.18
CA ASN A 73 11.88 -6.98 -2.55
C ASN A 73 11.10 -8.07 -3.30
N GLU A 74 10.33 -8.89 -2.59
CA GLU A 74 9.50 -9.92 -3.22
C GLU A 74 8.34 -9.30 -3.98
N TRP A 75 7.79 -8.19 -3.47
CA TRP A 75 6.56 -7.58 -3.99
C TRP A 75 6.67 -6.14 -4.45
N ASP A 76 7.52 -5.31 -3.85
CA ASP A 76 7.60 -3.87 -4.16
C ASP A 76 8.43 -3.62 -5.41
N ILE A 77 7.77 -3.59 -6.57
CA ILE A 77 8.44 -3.28 -7.83
C ILE A 77 9.00 -1.84 -7.88
N MET A 78 8.49 -0.93 -7.04
CA MET A 78 8.96 0.45 -7.03
C MET A 78 10.31 0.59 -6.32
N SER A 79 10.70 -0.38 -5.48
CA SER A 79 11.98 -0.38 -4.74
C SER A 79 13.23 -0.55 -5.63
N ASN A 80 13.06 -0.81 -6.93
CA ASN A 80 14.12 -1.12 -7.90
C ASN A 80 15.03 -2.29 -7.48
N GLY A 81 14.56 -3.17 -6.59
CA GLY A 81 15.31 -4.34 -6.11
C GLY A 81 16.52 -4.03 -5.24
N GLY A 82 16.65 -2.78 -4.76
CA GLY A 82 17.68 -2.42 -3.79
C GLY A 82 17.32 -2.90 -2.37
N PRO A 83 18.30 -3.12 -1.48
CA PRO A 83 17.98 -3.39 -0.09
C PRO A 83 17.22 -2.21 0.51
N VAL A 84 16.14 -2.50 1.21
CA VAL A 84 15.39 -1.54 2.02
C VAL A 84 15.85 -1.74 3.46
N GLN A 85 16.30 -0.67 4.10
CA GLN A 85 16.83 -0.72 5.47
C GLN A 85 16.13 0.32 6.34
N SER A 86 15.54 -0.13 7.44
CA SER A 86 15.02 0.77 8.47
C SER A 86 16.16 1.53 9.15
N ILE A 87 16.05 2.85 9.18
CA ILE A 87 16.96 3.76 9.90
C ILE A 87 16.31 4.39 11.14
N ALA A 88 14.97 4.32 11.22
CA ALA A 88 14.21 4.72 12.39
C ALA A 88 12.92 3.92 12.45
N ASN A 89 12.50 3.55 13.66
CA ASN A 89 11.24 2.88 13.92
C ASN A 89 10.64 3.46 15.21
N LEU A 90 9.45 4.07 15.08
CA LEU A 90 8.73 4.70 16.17
C LEU A 90 7.44 3.91 16.44
N ALA A 91 7.34 3.33 17.64
CA ALA A 91 6.10 2.72 18.09
C ALA A 91 5.04 3.80 18.38
N LYS A 92 3.81 3.58 17.94
CA LYS A 92 2.65 4.44 18.20
C LYS A 92 2.03 4.17 19.58
N GLY A 93 2.38 3.05 20.20
CA GLY A 93 1.83 2.57 21.46
C GLY A 93 2.72 1.52 22.10
N GLN A 94 2.20 0.87 23.14
CA GLN A 94 2.96 -0.09 23.96
C GLN A 94 3.18 -1.44 23.27
N ASP A 95 2.35 -1.81 22.29
CA ASP A 95 2.39 -3.12 21.63
C ASP A 95 3.58 -3.28 20.67
N GLY A 96 4.20 -2.19 20.23
CA GLY A 96 5.28 -2.19 19.25
C GLY A 96 4.88 -2.70 17.85
N VAL A 97 3.61 -3.08 17.65
CA VAL A 97 3.09 -3.60 16.39
C VAL A 97 2.69 -2.45 15.47
N ASN A 98 2.06 -1.43 16.07
CA ASN A 98 1.67 -0.20 15.39
C ASN A 98 2.86 0.76 15.34
N THR A 99 3.40 1.00 14.14
CA THR A 99 4.67 1.74 14.00
C THR A 99 4.64 2.76 12.88
N VAL A 100 5.53 3.74 12.97
CA VAL A 100 5.98 4.59 11.87
C VAL A 100 7.47 4.36 11.70
N SER A 101 7.90 3.89 10.53
CA SER A 101 9.31 3.65 10.24
C SER A 101 9.80 4.46 9.04
N ILE A 102 11.09 4.76 9.04
CA ILE A 102 11.79 5.45 7.95
C ILE A 102 12.79 4.46 7.36
N HIS A 103 12.73 4.28 6.05
CA HIS A 103 13.61 3.36 5.32
C HIS A 103 14.44 4.10 4.30
N THR A 104 15.73 3.74 4.24
CA THR A 104 16.61 4.11 3.14
C THR A 104 16.38 3.19 1.96
N MET A 105 16.38 3.74 0.76
CA MET A 105 16.25 3.00 -0.49
C MET A 105 17.42 3.34 -1.39
N LYS A 106 17.92 2.34 -2.13
CA LYS A 106 18.94 2.57 -3.16
C LYS A 106 18.27 3.20 -4.40
N SER A 107 17.93 4.48 -4.30
CA SER A 107 17.30 5.26 -5.37
C SER A 107 18.29 6.26 -5.97
N LYS A 108 18.21 6.47 -7.29
CA LYS A 108 18.96 7.56 -7.96
C LYS A 108 18.45 8.94 -7.53
N ASP A 109 17.18 9.01 -7.11
CA ASP A 109 16.46 10.24 -6.83
C ASP A 109 16.64 10.74 -5.38
N SER A 110 17.54 10.10 -4.59
CA SER A 110 17.78 10.46 -3.19
C SER A 110 16.47 10.57 -2.38
N MET A 111 15.65 9.54 -2.47
CA MET A 111 14.40 9.42 -1.73
C MET A 111 14.50 8.38 -0.62
N TRP A 112 13.92 8.71 0.53
CA TRP A 112 13.58 7.78 1.60
C TRP A 112 12.09 7.42 1.53
N MET A 113 11.71 6.38 2.27
CA MET A 113 10.32 5.99 2.43
C MET A 113 9.90 6.10 3.89
N VAL A 114 8.76 6.73 4.13
CA VAL A 114 8.05 6.63 5.41
C VAL A 114 7.01 5.54 5.27
N GLN A 115 6.95 4.63 6.23
CA GLN A 115 5.94 3.59 6.33
C GLN A 115 5.15 3.78 7.61
N ASP A 116 3.83 3.80 7.48
CA ASP A 116 2.83 3.95 8.52
C ASP A 116 2.06 2.63 8.57
N SER A 117 2.39 1.79 9.55
CA SER A 117 1.80 0.45 9.73
C SER A 117 0.88 0.45 10.94
N CYS A 118 -0.35 -0.04 10.77
CA CYS A 118 -1.26 -0.24 11.88
C CYS A 118 -2.13 -1.48 11.72
N THR A 119 -2.51 -2.10 12.83
CA THR A 119 -3.36 -3.29 12.87
C THR A 119 -4.26 -3.26 14.12
N ASN A 120 -5.46 -3.79 13.96
CA ASN A 120 -6.40 -4.11 15.02
C ASN A 120 -7.21 -5.36 14.62
N ALA A 121 -8.18 -5.78 15.44
CA ALA A 121 -8.97 -6.99 15.21
C ALA A 121 -9.81 -6.99 13.91
N TYR A 122 -10.04 -5.83 13.30
CA TYR A 122 -10.95 -5.65 12.17
C TYR A 122 -10.25 -5.17 10.90
N GLU A 123 -9.10 -4.52 11.02
CA GLU A 123 -8.38 -3.95 9.89
C GLU A 123 -6.89 -3.87 10.16
N SER A 124 -6.10 -4.14 9.14
CA SER A 124 -4.67 -3.82 9.10
C SER A 124 -4.33 -2.98 7.88
N MET A 125 -3.39 -2.05 8.03
CA MET A 125 -2.92 -1.19 6.96
C MET A 125 -1.41 -1.07 6.98
N VAL A 126 -0.81 -1.09 5.79
CA VAL A 126 0.61 -0.77 5.58
C VAL A 126 0.66 0.31 4.50
N VAL A 127 0.92 1.55 4.90
CA VAL A 127 0.84 2.71 4.01
C VAL A 127 2.21 3.38 3.93
N CYS A 128 2.70 3.58 2.71
CA CYS A 128 4.01 4.13 2.44
C CYS A 128 3.91 5.44 1.66
N ALA A 129 4.88 6.33 1.84
CA ALA A 129 5.09 7.51 1.01
C ALA A 129 6.58 7.77 0.83
N ARG A 130 6.97 8.28 -0.33
CA ARG A 130 8.34 8.69 -0.62
C ARG A 130 8.57 10.12 -0.21
N VAL A 131 9.74 10.40 0.35
CA VAL A 131 10.16 11.73 0.78
C VAL A 131 11.60 11.97 0.37
N ALA A 132 11.90 13.17 -0.11
CA ALA A 132 13.28 13.56 -0.40
C ALA A 132 14.14 13.52 0.87
N VAL A 133 15.38 13.05 0.74
CA VAL A 133 16.34 12.98 1.86
C VAL A 133 16.54 14.35 2.51
N THR A 134 16.65 15.41 1.72
CA THR A 134 16.84 16.79 2.20
C THR A 134 15.67 17.28 3.04
N THR A 135 14.44 16.95 2.63
CA THR A 135 13.23 17.25 3.40
C THR A 135 13.22 16.49 4.72
N MET A 136 13.52 15.19 4.72
CA MET A 136 13.60 14.39 5.95
C MET A 136 14.69 14.87 6.89
N GLN A 137 15.88 15.17 6.40
CA GLN A 137 16.97 15.73 7.20
C GLN A 137 16.58 17.06 7.84
N SER A 138 15.82 17.90 7.13
CA SER A 138 15.34 19.18 7.67
C SER A 138 14.33 18.96 8.80
N ILE A 139 13.37 18.05 8.62
CA ILE A 139 12.39 17.69 9.67
C ILE A 139 13.09 17.10 10.90
N LEU A 140 14.06 16.19 10.69
CA LEU A 140 14.85 15.61 11.77
C LEU A 140 15.71 16.65 12.49
N ALA A 141 16.08 17.75 11.82
CA ALA A 141 16.75 18.90 12.43
C ALA A 141 15.78 19.86 13.17
N GLY A 142 14.48 19.55 13.22
CA GLY A 142 13.47 20.33 13.93
C GLY A 142 12.75 21.36 13.06
N CYS A 143 12.89 21.33 11.73
CA CYS A 143 12.07 22.15 10.85
C CYS A 143 10.60 21.68 10.86
N ASP A 144 9.69 22.61 10.54
CA ASP A 144 8.26 22.32 10.42
C ASP A 144 7.99 21.33 9.27
N SER A 145 7.17 20.32 9.56
CA SER A 145 6.75 19.30 8.60
C SER A 145 5.40 19.63 7.92
N SER A 146 4.75 20.75 8.26
CA SER A 146 3.42 21.11 7.73
C SER A 146 3.40 21.33 6.22
N SER A 147 4.52 21.69 5.61
CA SER A 147 4.66 21.93 4.17
C SER A 147 5.07 20.69 3.37
N VAL A 148 5.15 19.52 4.01
CA VAL A 148 5.58 18.28 3.35
C VAL A 148 4.40 17.69 2.60
N SER A 149 4.50 17.68 1.28
CA SER A 149 3.51 17.06 0.41
C SER A 149 3.83 15.59 0.17
N LEU A 150 2.84 14.71 0.37
CA LEU A 150 2.97 13.26 0.23
C LEU A 150 1.84 12.69 -0.61
N LEU A 151 2.13 11.59 -1.31
CA LEU A 151 1.12 10.74 -1.94
C LEU A 151 1.20 9.32 -1.36
N PRO A 152 0.41 9.04 -0.32
CA PRO A 152 0.38 7.73 0.30
C PRO A 152 -0.10 6.63 -0.66
N SER A 153 0.58 5.49 -0.66
CA SER A 153 0.21 4.27 -1.39
C SER A 153 0.43 3.06 -0.48
N GLY A 154 -0.27 1.96 -0.69
CA GLY A 154 -0.09 0.78 0.14
C GLY A 154 -1.33 -0.10 0.18
N PHE A 155 -1.62 -0.61 1.37
CA PHE A 155 -2.50 -1.75 1.56
C PHE A 155 -3.49 -1.51 2.70
N SER A 156 -4.74 -1.92 2.48
CA SER A 156 -5.72 -2.22 3.53
C SER A 156 -6.04 -3.71 3.49
N ILE A 157 -6.14 -4.33 4.65
CA ILE A 157 -6.31 -5.76 4.84
C ILE A 157 -7.47 -5.95 5.81
N LEU A 158 -8.51 -6.60 5.33
CA LEU A 158 -9.68 -6.95 6.15
C LEU A 158 -9.70 -8.46 6.37
N PRO A 159 -9.96 -8.95 7.60
CA PRO A 159 -10.24 -10.36 7.80
C PRO A 159 -11.51 -10.74 7.02
N ASP A 160 -11.58 -11.99 6.53
CA ASP A 160 -12.75 -12.49 5.81
C ASP A 160 -14.00 -12.68 6.70
N GLY A 161 -13.88 -12.42 8.01
CA GLY A 161 -14.96 -12.49 8.98
C GLY A 161 -15.40 -13.93 9.31
N ILE A 162 -14.70 -14.93 8.79
CA ILE A 162 -14.99 -16.33 9.08
C ILE A 162 -14.30 -16.66 10.41
N GLU A 163 -15.05 -16.63 11.51
CA GLU A 163 -14.53 -17.07 12.80
C GLU A 163 -14.11 -18.54 12.70
N SER A 164 -12.82 -18.81 12.92
CA SER A 164 -12.31 -20.16 13.08
C SER A 164 -13.05 -20.80 14.24
N ARG A 165 -13.96 -21.75 13.97
CA ARG A 165 -14.54 -22.55 15.05
C ARG A 165 -13.38 -23.25 15.75
N PRO A 166 -13.28 -23.22 17.09
CA PRO A 166 -12.22 -23.92 17.79
C PRO A 166 -12.24 -25.37 17.34
N SER A 167 -11.12 -25.82 16.78
CA SER A 167 -10.99 -27.14 16.17
C SER A 167 -11.34 -28.19 17.22
N VAL A 168 -12.55 -28.75 17.13
CA VAL A 168 -12.98 -29.88 17.95
C VAL A 168 -12.12 -31.04 17.48
N ILE A 169 -11.25 -31.52 18.37
CA ILE A 169 -10.25 -32.58 18.18
C ILE A 169 -10.81 -33.69 17.26
N THR A 170 -10.49 -33.63 15.96
CA THR A 170 -10.58 -34.77 15.06
C THR A 170 -9.25 -34.92 14.36
N SER A 171 -8.52 -35.93 14.80
CA SER A 171 -7.21 -36.35 14.32
C SER A 171 -7.21 -36.65 12.82
N LYS A 172 -6.77 -35.69 12.00
CA LYS A 172 -5.95 -35.90 10.79
C LYS A 172 -5.09 -34.67 10.56
N ALA A 173 -3.83 -34.74 11.02
CA ALA A 173 -2.79 -33.82 10.64
C ALA A 173 -2.37 -34.14 9.19
N ASP A 174 -3.10 -33.59 8.21
CA ASP A 174 -2.56 -33.38 6.86
C ASP A 174 -3.50 -32.50 6.03
N LYS A 175 -3.06 -31.26 5.83
CA LYS A 175 -3.44 -30.22 4.85
C LYS A 175 -3.25 -28.87 5.51
N GLN A 176 -2.42 -27.99 4.92
CA GLN A 176 -2.30 -26.58 5.30
C GLN A 176 -3.71 -26.02 5.51
N SER A 177 -4.07 -25.75 6.77
CA SER A 177 -5.38 -25.24 7.12
C SER A 177 -5.43 -23.77 6.72
N TRP A 178 -5.83 -23.48 5.49
CA TRP A 178 -6.27 -22.14 5.04
C TRP A 178 -7.59 -21.74 5.72
N GLU A 179 -7.75 -22.02 7.02
CA GLU A 179 -9.00 -21.87 7.76
C GLU A 179 -9.46 -20.40 7.88
N ASN A 180 -8.60 -19.44 7.51
CA ASN A 180 -8.90 -18.01 7.49
C ASN A 180 -8.20 -17.31 6.30
N GLY A 181 -8.99 -16.61 5.50
CA GLY A 181 -8.51 -15.71 4.45
C GLY A 181 -8.58 -14.24 4.85
N SER A 182 -8.22 -13.39 3.90
CA SER A 182 -8.31 -11.94 4.04
C SER A 182 -8.59 -11.27 2.71
N LEU A 183 -9.28 -10.14 2.76
CA LEU A 183 -9.45 -9.25 1.63
C LEU A 183 -8.31 -8.23 1.64
N LEU A 184 -7.46 -8.29 0.62
CA LEU A 184 -6.39 -7.33 0.37
C LEU A 184 -6.89 -6.27 -0.61
N THR A 185 -6.83 -5.00 -0.22
CA THR A 185 -6.98 -3.86 -1.11
C THR A 185 -5.64 -3.17 -1.29
N VAL A 186 -5.14 -3.16 -2.52
CA VAL A 186 -3.94 -2.42 -2.92
C VAL A 186 -4.37 -1.09 -3.52
N GLY A 187 -3.69 -0.01 -3.16
CA GLY A 187 -3.93 1.27 -3.80
C GLY A 187 -2.70 2.15 -3.96
N PHE A 188 -2.69 2.90 -5.05
CA PHE A 188 -1.62 3.82 -5.41
C PHE A 188 -2.18 5.21 -5.71
N GLN A 189 -1.40 6.22 -5.35
CA GLN A 189 -1.61 7.61 -5.72
C GLN A 189 -0.37 8.12 -6.47
N ILE A 190 -0.55 8.62 -7.68
CA ILE A 190 0.53 9.03 -8.57
C ILE A 190 0.25 10.44 -9.10
N LEU A 191 1.23 11.34 -8.96
CA LEU A 191 1.18 12.65 -9.59
C LEU A 191 1.43 12.49 -11.09
N THR A 192 0.45 12.81 -11.93
CA THR A 192 0.54 12.67 -13.40
C THR A 192 0.84 13.99 -14.10
N SER A 193 0.52 15.13 -13.48
CA SER A 193 0.89 16.46 -13.96
C SER A 193 0.96 17.42 -12.80
N ASP A 194 1.93 18.33 -12.86
CA ASP A 194 2.05 19.53 -12.02
C ASP A 194 1.05 20.64 -12.40
N THR A 195 0.37 20.50 -13.54
CA THR A 195 -0.67 21.43 -14.01
C THR A 195 -2.08 20.81 -13.85
N PRO A 196 -3.04 21.55 -13.28
CA PRO A 196 -4.37 21.02 -12.95
C PRO A 196 -5.33 20.90 -14.17
N THR A 197 -4.82 20.74 -15.38
CA THR A 197 -5.59 20.72 -16.64
C THR A 197 -5.33 19.50 -17.52
N SER A 198 -4.44 18.59 -17.12
CA SER A 198 -4.10 17.42 -17.93
C SER A 198 -5.14 16.30 -17.79
N GLU A 199 -5.72 15.87 -18.92
CA GLU A 199 -6.50 14.63 -18.98
C GLU A 199 -5.60 13.41 -18.78
N LEU A 200 -6.15 12.33 -18.20
CA LEU A 200 -5.40 11.09 -17.98
C LEU A 200 -4.90 10.50 -19.30
N SER A 201 -3.58 10.35 -19.45
CA SER A 201 -2.99 9.70 -20.62
C SER A 201 -3.20 8.18 -20.59
N MET A 202 -3.34 7.56 -21.77
CA MET A 202 -3.38 6.10 -21.87
C MET A 202 -2.11 5.44 -21.31
N GLU A 203 -0.96 6.10 -21.46
CA GLU A 203 0.33 5.65 -20.92
C GLU A 203 0.32 5.57 -19.38
N SER A 204 -0.28 6.57 -18.71
CA SER A 204 -0.43 6.55 -17.24
C SER A 204 -1.31 5.39 -16.79
N MET A 205 -2.39 5.11 -17.54
CA MET A 205 -3.28 3.98 -17.23
C MET A 205 -2.59 2.63 -17.41
N GLU A 206 -1.81 2.45 -18.47
CA GLU A 206 -1.06 1.22 -18.71
C GLU A 206 0.03 0.99 -17.66
N SER A 207 0.73 2.05 -17.27
CA SER A 207 1.76 2.02 -16.21
C SER A 207 1.16 1.62 -14.86
N VAL A 208 0.03 2.22 -14.48
CA VAL A 208 -0.70 1.88 -13.25
C VAL A 208 -1.23 0.44 -13.26
N ASN A 209 -1.75 0.00 -14.40
CA ASN A 209 -2.24 -1.37 -14.56
C ASN A 209 -1.11 -2.37 -14.35
N THR A 210 0.05 -2.12 -14.96
CA THR A 210 1.26 -2.92 -14.78
C THR A 210 1.72 -2.90 -13.32
N LEU A 211 1.72 -1.74 -12.67
CA LEU A 211 2.11 -1.58 -11.27
C LEU A 211 1.23 -2.41 -10.33
N ILE A 212 -0.09 -2.25 -10.40
CA ILE A 212 -1.03 -3.00 -9.56
C ILE A 212 -0.96 -4.50 -9.87
N SER A 213 -1.00 -4.87 -11.15
CA SER A 213 -0.99 -6.28 -11.56
C SER A 213 0.28 -7.00 -11.10
N SER A 214 1.44 -6.38 -11.29
CA SER A 214 2.72 -6.97 -10.87
C SER A 214 2.83 -7.05 -9.36
N THR A 215 2.38 -6.02 -8.64
CA THR A 215 2.34 -6.03 -7.17
C THR A 215 1.49 -7.19 -6.66
N LEU A 216 0.26 -7.34 -7.17
CA LEU A 216 -0.64 -8.43 -6.76
C LEU A 216 -0.09 -9.82 -7.09
N GLN A 217 0.46 -10.01 -8.29
CA GLN A 217 1.09 -11.27 -8.69
C GLN A 217 2.28 -11.61 -7.79
N ASN A 218 3.11 -10.63 -7.48
CA ASN A 218 4.27 -10.84 -6.62
C ASN A 218 3.87 -11.15 -5.18
N ILE A 219 2.84 -10.50 -4.64
CA ILE A 219 2.29 -10.83 -3.31
C ILE A 219 1.77 -12.26 -3.31
N LYS A 220 0.97 -12.66 -4.30
CA LYS A 220 0.49 -14.04 -4.45
C LYS A 220 1.66 -15.04 -4.48
N ARG A 221 2.71 -14.73 -5.24
CA ARG A 221 3.90 -15.59 -5.37
C ARG A 221 4.70 -15.69 -4.08
N GLY A 222 4.97 -14.58 -3.39
CA GLY A 222 5.67 -14.56 -2.10
C GLY A 222 4.92 -15.35 -1.02
N LEU A 223 3.58 -15.30 -1.07
CA LEU A 223 2.70 -16.06 -0.16
C LEU A 223 2.32 -17.45 -0.66
N GLN A 224 2.83 -17.89 -1.82
CA GLN A 224 2.53 -19.19 -2.43
C GLN A 224 1.02 -19.45 -2.65
N CYS A 225 0.29 -18.39 -3.00
CA CYS A 225 -1.17 -18.37 -3.22
C CYS A 225 -1.54 -18.24 -4.71
N GLU A 226 -0.78 -18.89 -5.60
CA GLU A 226 -1.08 -18.89 -7.03
C GLU A 226 -2.35 -19.70 -7.31
N ASP A 227 -3.15 -19.25 -8.29
CA ASP A 227 -4.38 -19.92 -8.68
C ASP A 227 -4.01 -21.29 -9.27
N GLN A 228 -4.34 -22.38 -8.56
CA GLN A 228 -4.10 -23.77 -8.99
C GLN A 228 -4.98 -24.19 -10.16
#